data_AF-A0A944C4U4-F1
#
_entry.id   AF-A0A944C4U4-F1
#
_cell.length_a   1.000
_cell.length_b   1.000
_cell.length_c   1.000
_cell.angle_alpha   90.00
_cell.angle_beta   90.00
_cell.angle_gamma   90.00
#
_symmetry.space_group_name_H-M   'P 1'
#
loop_
_entity.id
_entity.type
_entity.pdbx_description
1 polymer ?
#
loop_
_entity_poly.entity_id
_entity_poly.type
_entity_poly.pdbx_seq_one_letter_code
_entity_poly.pdbx_strand_id
1 'polypeptide(L)' 'MEFLKVSSKSSPASVAGAIAGLIKDGNPVRIQSVGAGAVNQAVKAI' A
#
# COMPACT_ATOMS: atom_id res chain seq x y z
N MET A 1 -7.40 12.35 -6.84
CA MET A 1 -7.27 11.49 -5.64
C MET A 1 -6.74 10.15 -6.11
N GLU A 2 -5.46 9.88 -5.86
CA GLU A 2 -4.81 8.64 -6.31
C GLU A 2 -4.74 7.65 -5.14
N PHE A 3 -5.10 6.39 -5.41
CA PHE A 3 -5.01 5.31 -4.43
C PHE A 3 -3.81 4.44 -4.72
N LEU A 4 -3.05 4.08 -3.68
CA LEU A 4 -2.07 3.00 -3.76
C LEU A 4 -2.85 1.68 -3.81
N LYS A 5 -2.94 1.09 -5.00
CA LYS A 5 -3.67 -0.16 -5.23
C LYS A 5 -2.79 -1.35 -4.85
N VAL A 6 -3.30 -2.19 -3.95
CA VAL A 6 -2.63 -3.40 -3.48
C VAL A 6 -3.41 -4.62 -3.93
N SER A 7 -2.70 -5.64 -4.41
CA SER A 7 -3.25 -6.93 -4.83
C SER A 7 -2.68 -8.05 -3.99
N SER A 8 -3.20 -9.27 -4.12
CA SER A 8 -2.64 -10.45 -3.45
C SER A 8 -1.20 -10.78 -3.87
N LYS A 9 -0.77 -10.31 -5.05
CA LYS A 9 0.58 -10.48 -5.61
C LYS A 9 1.54 -9.35 -5.21
N SER A 10 1.04 -8.29 -4.58
CA SER A 10 1.88 -7.18 -4.14
C SER A 10 2.83 -7.64 -3.03
N SER A 11 4.10 -7.24 -3.12
CA SER A 11 5.08 -7.46 -2.07
C SER A 11 4.88 -6.44 -0.94
N PRO A 12 4.73 -6.86 0.33
CA PRO A 12 4.64 -5.94 1.45
C PRO A 12 5.81 -4.95 1.52
N ALA A 13 7.04 -5.42 1.26
CA ALA A 13 8.23 -4.56 1.28
C ALA A 13 8.18 -3.47 0.21
N SER A 14 7.71 -3.79 -1.00
CA SER A 14 7.56 -2.81 -2.08
C SER A 14 6.46 -1.79 -1.76
N VAL A 15 5.34 -2.25 -1.18
CA VAL A 15 4.24 -1.36 -0.76
C VAL A 15 4.70 -0.44 0.36
N ALA A 16 5.41 -0.95 1.36
CA ALA A 16 5.99 -0.16 2.45
C ALA A 16 6.95 0.93 1.93
N GLY A 17 7.79 0.59 0.94
CA GLY A 17 8.68 1.56 0.29
C GLY A 17 7.91 2.69 -0.42
N ALA A 18 6.83 2.37 -1.11
CA ALA A 18 5.97 3.37 -1.74
C ALA A 18 5.26 4.26 -0.69
N ILE A 19 4.76 3.67 0.39
CA ILE A 19 4.16 4.41 1.52
C ILE A 19 5.18 5.38 2.12
N ALA A 20 6.39 4.91 2.42
CA ALA A 20 7.45 5.71 3.03
C ALA A 20 7.86 6.88 2.12
N GLY A 21 7.97 6.66 0.81
CA GLY A 21 8.26 7.72 -0.16
C GLY A 21 7.18 8.81 -0.17
N LEU A 22 5.91 8.41 -0.27
CA LEU A 22 4.78 9.36 -0.29
C LEU A 22 4.68 10.16 1.01
N ILE A 23 4.85 9.51 2.17
CA ILE A 23 4.81 10.20 3.48
C ILE A 23 5.98 11.18 3.61
N LYS A 24 7.19 10.81 3.15
CA LYS A 24 8.36 11.69 3.17
C LYS A 24 8.12 12.96 2.35
N ASP A 25 7.39 12.85 1.25
CA ASP A 25 7.00 14.00 0.40
C ASP A 25 5.82 14.80 0.98
N GLY A 26 5.36 14.48 2.21
CA GLY A 26 4.25 15.15 2.88
C GLY A 26 2.88 14.76 2.33
N ASN A 27 2.80 13.74 1.47
CA ASN A 27 1.56 13.32 0.85
C ASN A 27 0.79 12.31 1.73
N PRO A 28 -0.51 12.52 1.98
CA PRO A 28 -1.33 11.52 2.66
C PRO A 28 -1.49 10.28 1.77
N VAL A 29 -1.25 9.11 2.34
CA VAL A 29 -1.38 7.83 1.62
C VAL A 29 -2.78 7.27 1.82
N ARG A 30 -3.42 6.87 0.72
CA ARG A 30 -4.68 6.11 0.74
C ARG A 30 -4.49 4.81 0.01
N ILE A 31 -4.73 3.70 0.71
CA ILE A 31 -4.58 2.36 0.15
C ILE A 31 -5.95 1.83 -0.23
N GLN A 32 -6.04 1.20 -1.41
CA GLN A 32 -7.23 0.46 -1.82
C GLN A 32 -6.86 -0.99 -2.12
N SER A 33 -7.62 -1.90 -1.52
CA SER A 33 -7.39 -3.34 -1.61
C SER A 33 -8.73 -4.06 -1.68
N VAL A 34 -8.83 -5.08 -2.53
CA VAL A 34 -10.06 -5.88 -2.70
C VAL A 34 -9.72 -7.35 -2.57
N GLY A 35 -10.44 -8.05 -1.69
CA GLY A 35 -10.25 -9.46 -1.38
C GLY A 35 -9.20 -9.73 -0.29
N ALA A 36 -9.35 -10.86 0.42
CA ALA A 36 -8.58 -11.17 1.63
C ALA A 36 -7.05 -11.17 1.41
N GLY A 37 -6.58 -11.71 0.29
CA GLY A 37 -5.15 -11.74 -0.04
C GLY A 37 -4.56 -10.34 -0.22
N ALA A 38 -5.26 -9.44 -0.91
CA ALA A 38 -4.82 -8.07 -1.11
C ALA A 38 -4.81 -7.28 0.20
N VAL A 39 -5.86 -7.45 1.03
CA VAL A 39 -5.94 -6.81 2.35
C VAL A 39 -4.80 -7.28 3.25
N ASN A 40 -4.47 -8.58 3.27
CA ASN A 40 -3.34 -9.10 4.04
C ASN A 40 -2.01 -8.45 3.60
N GLN A 41 -1.76 -8.30 2.29
CA GLN A 41 -0.55 -7.64 1.81
C GLN A 41 -0.50 -6.16 2.17
N ALA A 42 -1.64 -5.47 2.11
CA ALA A 42 -1.73 -4.07 2.52
C ALA A 42 -1.42 -3.90 4.00
N VAL A 43 -2.01 -4.72 4.87
CA VAL A 43 -1.80 -4.66 6.33
C VAL A 43 -0.36 -5.02 6.70
N LYS A 44 0.26 -6.00 6.04
CA LYS A 44 1.69 -6.35 6.27
C LYS A 44 2.66 -5.23 5.88
N ALA A 45 2.24 -4.32 5.01
CA ALA A 45 3.09 -3.24 4.49
C ALA A 45 3.02 -1.96 5.33
N ILE A 46 2.08 -1.89 6.27
CA ILE A 46 1.89 -0.79 7.23
C ILE A 46 2.53 -1.22 8.55
#